data_AF-A0A4S8JK58-F1
#
_entry.id   AF-A0A4S8JK58-F1
#
_cell.length_a   1.000
_cell.length_b   1.000
_cell.length_c   1.000
_cell.angle_alpha   90.00
_cell.angle_beta   90.00
_cell.angle_gamma   90.00
#
_symmetry.space_group_name_H-M   'P 1'
#
loop_
_entity.id
_entity.type
_entity.pdbx_description
1 polymer ?
#
loop_
_entity_poly.entity_id
_entity_poly.type
_entity_poly.pdbx_seq_one_letter_code
_entity_poly.pdbx_strand_id
1 'polypeptide(L)'
;MEAAGTFCESRITSGGSLCYAAPVAAEVAALSRLSEHLGSLLRTPGLAFCSDARITVRSAGGDPPHEVPVHRCVLSARSPFFRDKFAAGAVSLELGEVVAGFEVGCEALEVVLQYVYTGRLEELPRGVAECVDETCRRHEACWPAVHFMLRVLHAASTFEINELVSLFQRRLLDILENLAMNEVLLDPICCKSEL
;
A
#
# COMPACT_ATOMS: atom_id res chain seq x y z
N MET A 1 -47.07 7.98 -4.00
CA MET A 1 -45.88 7.15 -4.24
C MET A 1 -45.40 7.49 -5.63
N GLU A 2 -44.10 7.75 -5.74
CA GLU A 2 -43.33 8.20 -6.93
C GLU A 2 -43.42 9.69 -7.33
N ALA A 3 -42.29 10.38 -7.12
CA ALA A 3 -41.86 11.57 -7.85
C ALA A 3 -40.40 11.29 -8.25
N ALA A 4 -40.17 11.02 -9.54
CA ALA A 4 -39.79 11.99 -10.57
C ALA A 4 -38.28 12.29 -10.53
N GLY A 5 -37.55 11.60 -11.40
CA GLY A 5 -36.16 11.91 -11.71
C GLY A 5 -36.05 13.29 -12.38
N THR A 6 -35.02 14.04 -12.00
CA THR A 6 -34.61 15.24 -12.72
C THR A 6 -33.11 15.17 -12.93
N PHE A 7 -32.73 14.97 -14.19
CA PHE A 7 -31.38 15.00 -14.71
C PHE A 7 -30.94 16.48 -14.78
N CYS A 8 -29.85 16.84 -14.09
CA CYS A 8 -29.31 18.19 -14.13
C CYS A 8 -28.11 18.22 -15.08
N GLU A 9 -28.33 18.79 -16.26
CA GLU A 9 -27.30 19.05 -17.26
C GLU A 9 -26.89 20.52 -17.18
N SER A 10 -25.64 20.79 -16.79
CA SER A 10 -25.12 22.15 -16.63
C SER A 10 -24.21 22.51 -17.79
N ARG A 11 -24.62 23.54 -18.53
CA ARG A 11 -23.91 24.15 -19.66
C ARG A 11 -22.62 24.82 -19.21
N ILE A 12 -21.60 24.67 -20.04
CA ILE A 12 -20.32 25.38 -19.95
C ILE A 12 -20.54 26.85 -20.35
N THR A 13 -20.31 27.78 -19.43
CA THR A 13 -20.01 29.17 -19.76
C THR A 13 -18.71 29.58 -19.09
N SER A 14 -17.74 29.90 -19.95
CA SER A 14 -16.38 30.36 -19.64
C SER A 14 -16.40 31.68 -18.85
N GLY A 15 -15.68 31.73 -17.73
CA GLY A 15 -15.33 32.97 -17.03
C GLY A 15 -15.41 32.90 -15.50
N GLY A 16 -14.35 32.41 -14.84
CA GLY A 16 -14.24 32.48 -13.36
C GLY A 16 -13.22 31.51 -12.75
N SER A 17 -11.94 31.61 -13.11
CA SER A 17 -10.94 30.56 -12.79
C SER A 17 -9.98 30.88 -11.62
N LEU A 18 -10.31 31.80 -10.71
CA LEU A 18 -9.39 32.13 -9.59
C LEU A 18 -10.00 31.98 -8.18
N CYS A 19 -11.33 32.00 -8.02
CA CYS A 19 -11.95 31.89 -6.69
C CYS A 19 -12.14 30.43 -6.21
N TYR A 20 -12.19 29.45 -7.12
CA TYR A 20 -12.34 28.03 -6.77
C TYR A 20 -11.02 27.35 -6.36
N ALA A 21 -9.87 27.90 -6.76
CA ALA A 21 -8.56 27.30 -6.49
C ALA A 21 -8.12 27.40 -5.02
N ALA A 22 -8.43 28.53 -4.36
CA ALA A 22 -8.08 28.76 -2.95
C ALA A 22 -8.77 27.80 -1.95
N PRO A 23 -10.10 27.55 -2.03
CA PRO A 23 -10.76 26.61 -1.12
C PRO A 23 -10.31 25.16 -1.34
N VAL A 24 -10.08 24.74 -2.60
CA VAL A 24 -9.54 23.40 -2.90
C VAL A 24 -8.13 23.21 -2.34
N ALA A 25 -7.26 24.22 -2.44
CA ALA A 25 -5.91 24.14 -1.88
C ALA A 25 -5.91 24.01 -0.35
N ALA A 26 -6.81 24.71 0.34
CA ALA A 26 -6.95 24.61 1.79
C ALA A 26 -7.47 23.23 2.23
N GLU A 27 -8.42 22.66 1.48
CA GLU A 27 -8.93 21.30 1.73
C GLU A 27 -7.84 20.24 1.50
N VAL A 28 -7.10 20.33 0.39
CA VAL A 28 -5.96 19.44 0.12
C VAL A 28 -4.92 19.53 1.24
N ALA A 29 -4.60 20.73 1.72
CA ALA A 29 -3.69 20.91 2.85
C ALA A 29 -4.23 20.31 4.16
N ALA A 30 -5.53 20.46 4.44
CA ALA A 30 -6.17 19.87 5.62
C ALA A 30 -6.14 18.34 5.58
N LEU A 31 -6.45 17.74 4.43
CA LEU A 31 -6.39 16.28 4.22
C LEU A 31 -4.96 15.76 4.29
N SER A 32 -3.99 16.51 3.77
CA SER A 32 -2.57 16.15 3.82
C SER A 32 -2.07 16.11 5.28
N ARG A 33 -2.42 17.12 6.07
CA ARG A 33 -2.12 17.14 7.52
C ARG A 33 -2.79 15.99 8.28
N LEU A 34 -4.05 15.65 7.94
CA LEU A 34 -4.73 14.51 8.55
C LEU A 34 -4.00 13.20 8.23
N SER A 35 -3.65 12.99 6.95
CA SER A 35 -2.86 11.85 6.49
C SER A 35 -1.53 11.76 7.26
N GLU A 36 -0.82 12.87 7.43
CA GLU A 36 0.43 12.92 8.21
C GLU A 36 0.23 12.53 9.68
N HIS A 37 -0.81 13.07 10.34
CA HIS A 37 -1.12 12.71 11.72
C HIS A 37 -1.48 11.23 11.88
N LEU A 38 -2.25 10.65 10.95
CA LEU A 38 -2.56 9.22 10.96
C LEU A 38 -1.31 8.37 10.71
N GLY A 39 -0.43 8.77 9.80
CA GLY A 39 0.88 8.12 9.61
C GLY A 39 1.77 8.20 10.86
N SER A 40 1.75 9.34 11.56
CA SER A 40 2.46 9.52 12.83
C SER A 40 1.91 8.64 13.94
N LEU A 41 0.59 8.43 13.98
CA LEU A 41 -0.06 7.52 14.92
C LEU A 41 0.43 6.07 14.76
N LEU A 42 0.73 5.63 13.54
CA LEU A 42 1.29 4.31 13.26
C LEU A 42 2.78 4.18 13.67
N ARG A 43 3.59 5.21 13.40
CA ARG A 43 5.06 5.11 13.51
C ARG A 43 5.64 5.62 14.83
N THR A 44 4.92 6.45 15.58
CA THR A 44 5.44 7.10 16.78
C THR A 44 5.35 6.15 17.98
N PRO A 45 6.48 5.69 18.56
CA PRO A 45 6.44 4.73 19.67
C PRO A 45 5.69 5.27 20.89
N GLY A 46 5.75 6.59 21.12
CA GLY A 46 5.03 7.27 22.20
C GLY A 46 3.50 7.25 22.08
N LEU A 47 2.95 6.84 20.93
CA LEU A 47 1.51 6.69 20.68
C LEU A 47 1.05 5.23 20.66
N ALA A 48 1.94 4.26 20.90
CA ALA A 48 1.60 2.84 20.90
C ALA A 48 0.53 2.47 21.94
N PHE A 49 0.36 3.27 23.00
CA PHE A 49 -0.70 3.09 24.01
C PHE A 49 -2.12 3.26 23.45
N CYS A 50 -2.27 3.90 22.29
CA CYS A 50 -3.55 4.05 21.59
C CYS A 50 -3.93 2.81 20.77
N SER A 51 -2.99 1.90 20.52
CA SER A 51 -3.24 0.72 19.69
C SER A 51 -4.06 -0.32 20.44
N ASP A 52 -5.09 -0.82 19.78
CA ASP A 52 -6.07 -1.76 20.33
C ASP A 52 -6.03 -3.15 19.66
N ALA A 53 -5.08 -3.35 18.74
CA ALA A 53 -4.73 -4.65 18.17
C ALA A 53 -3.24 -4.70 17.76
N ARG A 54 -2.78 -5.90 17.37
CA ARG A 54 -1.42 -6.11 16.83
C ARG A 54 -1.42 -7.09 15.65
N ILE A 55 -0.45 -6.94 14.75
CA ILE A 55 -0.14 -7.92 13.71
C ILE A 55 1.25 -8.48 13.99
N THR A 56 1.37 -9.80 14.09
CA THR A 56 2.64 -10.47 14.35
C THR A 56 3.24 -11.01 13.06
N VAL A 57 4.53 -10.77 12.86
CA VAL A 57 5.31 -11.28 11.73
C VAL A 57 6.38 -12.21 12.27
N ARG A 58 6.36 -13.47 11.84
CA ARG A 58 7.39 -14.45 12.21
C ARG A 58 8.68 -14.16 11.46
N SER A 59 9.82 -14.22 12.16
CA SER A 59 11.14 -14.18 11.54
C SER A 59 11.61 -15.60 11.20
N ALA A 60 12.28 -15.76 10.06
CA ALA A 60 12.82 -17.05 9.62
C ALA A 60 14.03 -17.54 10.44
N GLY A 61 14.59 -16.71 11.33
CA GLY A 61 15.86 -16.96 12.04
C GLY A 61 15.76 -17.42 13.50
N GLY A 62 14.56 -17.73 14.02
CA GLY A 62 14.37 -18.02 15.45
C GLY A 62 14.40 -16.77 16.36
N ASP A 63 14.55 -15.59 15.76
CA ASP A 63 14.33 -14.30 16.42
C ASP A 63 12.88 -14.19 16.94
N PRO A 64 12.65 -13.39 18.00
CA PRO A 64 11.30 -13.12 18.46
C PRO A 64 10.44 -12.54 17.33
N PRO A 65 9.14 -12.87 17.27
CA PRO A 65 8.24 -12.33 16.27
C PRO A 65 8.19 -10.81 16.38
N HIS A 66 8.17 -10.15 15.23
CA HIS A 66 8.00 -8.71 15.16
C HIS A 66 6.52 -8.37 15.35
N GLU A 67 6.18 -7.59 16.38
CA GLU A 67 4.81 -7.14 16.63
C GLU A 67 4.62 -5.72 16.11
N VAL A 68 3.64 -5.55 15.22
CA VAL A 68 3.23 -4.24 14.70
C VAL A 68 1.93 -3.82 15.39
N PRO A 69 1.94 -2.80 16.28
CA PRO A 69 0.73 -2.30 16.91
C PRO A 69 -0.14 -1.55 15.89
N VAL A 70 -1.45 -1.78 15.92
CA VAL A 70 -2.41 -1.22 14.96
C VAL A 70 -3.71 -0.78 15.62
N HIS A 71 -4.49 0.02 14.88
CA HIS A 71 -5.78 0.58 15.32
C HIS A 71 -6.92 -0.06 14.53
N ARG A 72 -7.77 -0.85 15.20
CA ARG A 72 -8.85 -1.62 14.59
C ARG A 72 -9.79 -0.75 13.77
N CYS A 73 -10.10 0.45 14.25
CA CYS A 73 -11.01 1.37 13.57
C CYS A 73 -10.47 1.83 12.20
N VAL A 74 -9.17 2.15 12.12
CA VAL A 74 -8.53 2.59 10.87
C VAL A 74 -8.50 1.46 9.86
N LEU A 75 -8.04 0.28 10.28
CA LEU A 75 -7.96 -0.90 9.41
C LEU A 75 -9.36 -1.35 8.94
N SER A 76 -10.34 -1.43 9.85
CA SER A 76 -11.71 -1.84 9.50
C SER A 76 -12.39 -0.89 8.51
N ALA A 77 -12.10 0.41 8.59
CA ALA A 77 -12.64 1.41 7.68
C ALA A 77 -12.08 1.27 6.26
N ARG A 78 -10.88 0.70 6.12
CA ARG A 78 -10.12 0.65 4.85
C ARG A 78 -10.01 -0.75 4.25
N SER A 79 -10.44 -1.78 4.97
CA SER A 79 -10.30 -3.18 4.58
C SER A 79 -11.48 -4.01 5.09
N PRO A 80 -12.28 -4.60 4.19
CA PRO A 80 -13.29 -5.59 4.55
C PRO A 80 -12.74 -6.76 5.34
N PHE A 81 -11.59 -7.30 4.92
CA PHE A 81 -10.90 -8.36 5.62
C PHE A 81 -10.67 -8.03 7.11
N PHE A 82 -10.06 -6.87 7.40
CA PHE A 82 -9.79 -6.48 8.77
C PHE A 82 -11.07 -6.19 9.55
N ARG A 83 -12.07 -5.57 8.91
CA ARG A 83 -13.37 -5.33 9.54
C ARG A 83 -14.01 -6.62 10.02
N ASP A 84 -14.02 -7.66 9.19
CA ASP A 84 -14.66 -8.93 9.51
C ASP A 84 -13.90 -9.67 10.61
N LYS A 85 -12.55 -9.68 10.56
CA LYS A 85 -11.70 -10.24 11.62
C LYS A 85 -11.92 -9.54 12.96
N PHE A 86 -11.96 -8.20 12.96
CA PHE A 86 -12.14 -7.43 14.18
C PHE A 86 -13.57 -7.45 14.70
N ALA A 87 -14.58 -7.57 13.83
CA ALA A 87 -15.97 -7.82 14.23
C ALA A 87 -16.12 -9.19 14.91
N ALA A 88 -15.35 -10.19 14.50
CA ALA A 88 -15.26 -11.49 15.16
C ALA A 88 -14.45 -11.49 16.47
N GLY A 89 -13.98 -10.32 16.93
CA GLY A 89 -13.29 -10.17 18.21
C GLY A 89 -11.78 -10.39 18.17
N ALA A 90 -11.18 -10.49 16.98
CA ALA A 90 -9.71 -10.56 16.87
C ALA A 90 -9.07 -9.29 17.45
N VAL A 91 -8.00 -9.47 18.22
CA VAL A 91 -7.14 -8.39 18.74
C VAL A 91 -5.65 -8.63 18.39
N SER A 92 -5.35 -9.82 17.88
CA SER A 92 -4.05 -10.22 17.38
C SER A 92 -4.26 -11.00 16.10
N LEU A 93 -3.47 -10.70 15.07
CA LEU A 93 -3.47 -11.41 13.80
C LEU A 93 -2.04 -11.85 13.50
N GLU A 94 -1.87 -13.08 13.03
CA GLU A 94 -0.56 -13.54 12.57
C GLU A 94 -0.48 -13.43 11.05
N LEU A 95 0.51 -12.70 10.55
CA LEU A 95 0.65 -12.43 9.12
C LEU A 95 0.79 -13.70 8.29
N GLY A 96 1.56 -14.68 8.78
CA GLY A 96 1.77 -15.95 8.09
C GLY A 96 0.53 -16.85 8.01
N GLU A 97 -0.39 -16.72 8.98
CA GLU A 97 -1.67 -17.45 8.93
C GLU A 97 -2.68 -16.77 8.02
N VAL A 98 -2.63 -15.44 7.94
CA VAL A 98 -3.53 -14.65 7.11
C VAL A 98 -3.13 -14.72 5.63
N VAL A 99 -1.84 -14.69 5.35
CA VAL A 99 -1.28 -14.63 4.00
C VAL A 99 -0.78 -16.02 3.60
N ALA A 100 -1.72 -16.86 3.14
CA ALA A 100 -1.42 -18.25 2.80
C ALA A 100 -0.64 -18.36 1.46
N GLY A 101 0.52 -19.03 1.50
CA GLY A 101 1.22 -19.49 0.30
C GLY A 101 2.20 -18.51 -0.35
N PHE A 102 2.37 -17.31 0.22
CA PHE A 102 3.39 -16.36 -0.24
C PHE A 102 3.97 -15.60 0.95
N GLU A 103 5.30 -15.64 1.10
CA GLU A 103 5.97 -14.99 2.22
C GLU A 103 5.90 -13.47 2.10
N VAL A 104 5.12 -12.86 2.98
CA VAL A 104 5.07 -11.40 3.15
C VAL A 104 5.89 -11.05 4.39
N GLY A 105 6.98 -10.33 4.18
CA GLY A 105 7.84 -9.81 5.25
C GLY A 105 7.26 -8.56 5.91
N CYS A 106 7.91 -8.13 7.01
CA CYS A 106 7.54 -6.93 7.74
C CYS A 106 7.49 -5.69 6.83
N GLU A 107 8.45 -5.57 5.92
CA GLU A 107 8.61 -4.40 5.05
C GLU A 107 7.44 -4.26 4.07
N ALA A 108 6.93 -5.40 3.56
CA ALA A 108 5.77 -5.39 2.68
C ALA A 108 4.49 -5.06 3.47
N LEU A 109 4.34 -5.59 4.69
CA LEU A 109 3.26 -5.24 5.60
C LEU A 109 3.28 -3.74 5.94
N GLU A 110 4.45 -3.17 6.22
CA GLU A 110 4.63 -1.74 6.52
C GLU A 110 4.17 -0.85 5.37
N VAL A 111 4.49 -1.19 4.12
CA VAL A 111 3.99 -0.44 2.94
C VAL A 111 2.47 -0.47 2.89
N VAL A 112 1.85 -1.63 3.13
CA VAL A 112 0.39 -1.76 3.13
C VAL A 112 -0.24 -0.94 4.27
N LEU A 113 0.29 -1.05 5.49
CA LEU A 113 -0.20 -0.29 6.64
C LEU A 113 -0.02 1.22 6.43
N GLN A 114 1.13 1.65 5.91
CA GLN A 114 1.37 3.06 5.58
C GLN A 114 0.31 3.59 4.61
N TYR A 115 -0.02 2.81 3.58
CA TYR A 115 -1.09 3.17 2.64
C TYR A 115 -2.49 3.18 3.31
N VAL A 116 -2.78 2.22 4.19
CA VAL A 116 -4.05 2.16 4.93
C VAL A 116 -4.26 3.42 5.77
N TYR A 117 -3.23 3.88 6.49
CA TYR A 117 -3.33 5.04 7.37
C TYR A 117 -3.30 6.37 6.63
N THR A 118 -2.49 6.48 5.58
CA THR A 118 -2.24 7.79 4.94
C THR A 118 -2.97 7.97 3.61
N GLY A 119 -3.42 6.88 2.97
CA GLY A 119 -3.91 6.89 1.59
C GLY A 119 -2.83 7.21 0.56
N ARG A 120 -1.54 7.25 0.96
CA ARG A 120 -0.42 7.60 0.11
C ARG A 120 0.49 6.39 -0.07
N LEU A 121 0.94 6.18 -1.30
CA LEU A 121 2.02 5.27 -1.59
C LEU A 121 3.31 6.09 -1.62
N GLU A 122 4.17 5.89 -0.64
CA GLU A 122 5.50 6.48 -0.62
C GLU A 122 6.43 5.72 -1.58
N GLU A 123 7.63 6.27 -1.83
CA GLU A 123 8.65 5.50 -2.54
C GLU A 123 8.91 4.19 -1.80
N LEU A 124 9.04 3.09 -2.55
CA LEU A 124 9.33 1.79 -1.95
C LEU A 124 10.64 1.93 -1.15
N PRO A 125 10.70 1.37 0.07
CA PRO A 125 11.89 1.49 0.92
C PRO A 125 13.15 1.10 0.15
N ARG A 126 14.11 2.03 0.06
CA ARG A 126 15.43 1.75 -0.51
C ARG A 126 16.13 0.77 0.42
N GLY A 127 16.68 -0.31 -0.12
CA GLY A 127 17.37 -1.33 0.67
C GLY A 127 16.60 -2.64 0.89
N VAL A 128 15.29 -2.69 0.61
CA VAL A 128 14.47 -3.92 0.79
C VAL A 128 14.45 -4.81 -0.46
N ALA A 129 14.85 -4.23 -1.58
CA ALA A 129 14.96 -4.84 -2.89
C ALA A 129 16.34 -4.52 -3.49
N GLU A 130 17.40 -4.83 -2.75
CA GLU A 130 18.76 -4.54 -3.20
C GLU A 130 19.14 -5.47 -4.35
N CYS A 131 19.44 -4.87 -5.48
CA CYS A 131 20.10 -5.57 -6.57
C CYS A 131 21.57 -5.71 -6.19
N VAL A 132 22.09 -6.94 -6.24
CA VAL A 132 23.51 -7.21 -5.97
C VAL A 132 24.39 -6.79 -7.16
N ASP A 133 23.78 -6.57 -8.32
CA ASP A 133 24.46 -6.14 -9.53
C ASP A 133 24.57 -4.61 -9.60
N GLU A 134 25.75 -4.11 -9.25
CA GLU A 134 26.11 -2.68 -9.35
C GLU A 134 26.05 -2.14 -10.79
N THR A 135 26.02 -3.01 -11.80
CA THR A 135 25.88 -2.62 -13.21
C THR A 135 24.44 -2.60 -13.68
N CYS A 136 23.47 -2.92 -12.81
CA CYS A 136 22.06 -2.94 -13.13
C CYS A 136 21.56 -1.54 -13.52
N ARG A 137 21.11 -1.41 -14.76
CA ARG A 137 20.66 -0.12 -15.31
C ARG A 137 19.20 0.20 -15.00
N ARG A 138 18.44 -0.78 -14.48
CA ARG A 138 16.98 -0.71 -14.28
C ARG A 138 16.58 -1.26 -12.90
N HIS A 139 17.11 -0.66 -11.85
CA HIS A 139 16.82 -1.03 -10.47
C HIS A 139 15.33 -0.99 -10.10
N GLU A 140 14.52 -0.19 -10.79
CA GLU A 140 13.06 -0.14 -10.58
C GLU A 140 12.31 -1.35 -11.17
N ALA A 141 12.95 -2.13 -12.05
CA ALA A 141 12.38 -3.28 -12.75
C ALA A 141 13.19 -4.57 -12.55
N CYS A 142 14.14 -4.60 -11.61
CA CYS A 142 14.94 -5.80 -11.30
C CYS A 142 14.11 -6.86 -10.55
N TRP A 143 14.59 -8.11 -10.47
CA TRP A 143 13.87 -9.19 -9.76
C TRP A 143 13.56 -8.79 -8.31
N PRO A 144 14.52 -8.29 -7.51
CA PRO A 144 14.23 -7.90 -6.14
C PRO A 144 13.09 -6.87 -6.03
N ALA A 145 13.07 -5.87 -6.92
CA ALA A 145 12.04 -4.83 -6.92
C ALA A 145 10.67 -5.40 -7.30
N VAL A 146 10.60 -6.19 -8.38
CA VAL A 146 9.37 -6.85 -8.83
C VAL A 146 8.86 -7.83 -7.78
N HIS A 147 9.75 -8.64 -7.19
CA HIS A 147 9.41 -9.59 -6.14
C HIS A 147 8.87 -8.89 -4.89
N PHE A 148 9.46 -7.75 -4.49
CA PHE A 148 8.90 -6.93 -3.41
C PHE A 148 7.53 -6.36 -3.76
N MET A 149 7.34 -5.85 -4.98
CA MET A 149 6.04 -5.38 -5.46
C MET A 149 4.97 -6.49 -5.45
N LEU A 150 5.34 -7.73 -5.80
CA LEU A 150 4.46 -8.89 -5.70
C LEU A 150 4.10 -9.23 -4.25
N ARG A 151 5.03 -9.12 -3.29
CA ARG A 151 4.74 -9.29 -1.85
C ARG A 151 3.72 -8.26 -1.37
N VAL A 152 3.89 -6.99 -1.73
CA VAL A 152 2.93 -5.93 -1.38
C VAL A 152 1.58 -6.17 -2.05
N LEU A 153 1.56 -6.53 -3.34
CA LEU A 153 0.33 -6.84 -4.08
C LEU A 153 -0.43 -8.00 -3.45
N HIS A 154 0.27 -9.06 -3.06
CA HIS A 154 -0.33 -10.23 -2.45
C HIS A 154 -0.91 -9.92 -1.07
N ALA A 155 -0.19 -9.17 -0.24
CA ALA A 155 -0.69 -8.67 1.04
C ALA A 155 -1.93 -7.78 0.86
N ALA A 156 -1.88 -6.82 -0.07
CA ALA A 156 -2.99 -5.92 -0.37
C ALA A 156 -4.23 -6.68 -0.87
N SER A 157 -4.04 -7.70 -1.70
CA SER A 157 -5.12 -8.57 -2.16
C SER A 157 -5.72 -9.38 -1.01
N THR A 158 -4.88 -9.94 -0.14
CA THR A 158 -5.32 -10.71 1.03
C THR A 158 -6.12 -9.84 2.00
N PHE A 159 -5.70 -8.60 2.20
CA PHE A 159 -6.41 -7.63 3.05
C PHE A 159 -7.55 -6.90 2.32
N GLU A 160 -7.86 -7.26 1.08
CA GLU A 160 -8.94 -6.66 0.29
C GLU A 160 -8.85 -5.14 0.13
N ILE A 161 -7.64 -4.61 -0.09
CA ILE A 161 -7.38 -3.18 -0.32
C ILE A 161 -7.26 -2.93 -1.83
N ASN A 162 -8.41 -2.90 -2.51
CA ASN A 162 -8.50 -2.91 -3.98
C ASN A 162 -7.81 -1.73 -4.67
N GLU A 163 -7.79 -0.55 -4.04
CA GLU A 163 -7.09 0.60 -4.59
C GLU A 163 -5.58 0.37 -4.65
N LEU A 164 -5.02 -0.26 -3.60
CA LEU A 164 -3.61 -0.61 -3.55
C LEU A 164 -3.27 -1.73 -4.53
N VAL A 165 -4.14 -2.75 -4.64
CA VAL A 165 -4.04 -3.79 -5.67
C VAL A 165 -3.96 -3.16 -7.06
N SER A 166 -4.86 -2.24 -7.38
CA SER A 166 -4.91 -1.55 -8.67
C SER A 166 -3.67 -0.69 -8.94
N LEU A 167 -3.06 -0.10 -7.90
CA LEU A 167 -1.82 0.66 -8.03
C LEU A 167 -0.63 -0.24 -8.39
N PHE A 168 -0.45 -1.35 -7.67
CA PHE A 168 0.66 -2.26 -7.92
C PHE A 168 0.49 -3.06 -9.21
N GLN A 169 -0.73 -3.47 -9.57
CA GLN A 169 -0.99 -4.10 -10.87
C GLN A 169 -0.63 -3.18 -12.03
N ARG A 170 -1.05 -1.90 -12.01
CA ARG A 170 -0.67 -0.93 -13.04
C ARG A 170 0.83 -0.75 -13.11
N ARG A 171 1.50 -0.55 -11.97
CA ARG A 171 2.95 -0.40 -11.93
C ARG A 171 3.70 -1.61 -12.51
N LEU A 172 3.24 -2.82 -12.21
CA LEU A 172 3.82 -4.05 -12.76
C LEU A 172 3.56 -4.18 -14.26
N LEU A 173 2.36 -3.81 -14.73
CA LEU A 173 2.05 -3.77 -16.17
C LEU A 173 2.93 -2.74 -16.91
N ASP A 174 3.09 -1.55 -16.35
CA ASP A 174 3.97 -0.50 -16.90
C ASP A 174 5.40 -1.02 -17.04
N ILE A 175 5.91 -1.78 -16.05
CA ILE A 175 7.22 -2.43 -16.14
C ILE A 175 7.25 -3.42 -17.32
N LEU A 176 6.26 -4.29 -17.46
CA LEU A 176 6.21 -5.28 -18.54
C LEU A 176 6.13 -4.63 -19.92
N GLU A 177 5.31 -3.60 -20.09
CA GLU A 177 5.18 -2.84 -21.34
C GLU A 177 6.50 -2.14 -21.71
N ASN A 178 7.14 -1.50 -20.72
CA ASN A 178 8.45 -0.88 -20.93
C ASN A 178 9.54 -1.90 -21.27
N LEU A 179 9.49 -3.13 -20.75
CA LEU A 179 10.43 -4.18 -21.15
C LEU A 179 10.21 -4.64 -22.59
N ALA A 180 8.94 -4.82 -23.00
CA ALA A 180 8.58 -5.26 -24.35
C ALA A 180 9.00 -4.26 -25.45
N MET A 181 8.94 -2.95 -25.16
CA MET A 181 9.36 -1.91 -26.12
C MET A 181 10.88 -1.79 -26.27
N ASN A 182 11.64 -2.37 -25.35
CA ASN A 182 13.09 -2.21 -25.27
C ASN A 182 13.85 -3.47 -25.70
N GLU A 183 13.37 -4.24 -26.69
CA GLU A 183 13.95 -5.50 -27.20
C GLU A 183 15.49 -5.44 -27.39
N VAL A 184 16.21 -5.69 -26.29
CA VAL A 184 17.62 -6.02 -26.24
C VAL A 184 17.69 -7.22 -25.31
N LEU A 185 17.99 -8.37 -25.91
CA LEU A 185 18.26 -9.65 -25.27
C LEU A 185 19.43 -9.53 -24.29
N LEU A 186 19.16 -9.02 -23.09
CA LEU A 186 20.03 -9.08 -21.93
C LEU A 186 19.11 -9.44 -20.76
N ASP A 187 19.44 -10.52 -20.05
CA ASP A 187 18.62 -11.19 -19.03
C ASP A 187 17.53 -10.28 -18.43
N PRO A 188 16.24 -10.49 -18.80
CA PRO A 188 15.18 -9.50 -18.58
C PRO A 188 14.92 -9.19 -17.10
N ILE A 189 15.52 -9.98 -16.21
CA ILE A 189 15.42 -9.81 -14.79
C ILE A 189 16.80 -10.10 -14.18
N CYS A 190 17.55 -9.05 -13.86
CA CYS A 190 18.79 -9.18 -13.11
C CYS A 190 18.51 -9.92 -11.79
N CYS A 191 19.38 -10.87 -11.44
CA CYS A 191 19.30 -11.70 -10.23
C CYS A 191 18.07 -12.63 -10.16
N LYS A 192 17.81 -13.45 -11.18
CA LYS A 192 17.18 -14.77 -10.92
C LYS A 192 18.19 -15.64 -10.17
N SER A 193 18.37 -15.41 -8.87
CA SER A 193 19.03 -16.41 -8.04
C SER A 193 18.16 -17.66 -8.08
N GLU A 194 18.75 -18.74 -8.61
CA GLU A 194 18.20 -20.09 -8.60
C GLU A 194 17.71 -20.42 -7.18
N LEU A 195 16.46 -20.89 -7.10
CA LEU A 195 15.89 -21.55 -5.93
C LEU A 195 16.66 -22.85 -5.64
#